data_AF-A0A1B6LHD6-F1
#
_entry.id   AF-A0A1B6LHD6-F1
#
_cell.length_a   1.000
_cell.length_b   1.000
_cell.length_c   1.000
_cell.angle_alpha   90.00
_cell.angle_beta   90.00
_cell.angle_gamma   90.00
#
_symmetry.space_group_name_H-M   'P 1'
#
loop_
_entity.id
_entity.type
_entity.pdbx_description
1 polymer ?
#
loop_
_entity_poly.entity_id
_entity_poly.type
_entity_poly.pdbx_seq_one_letter_code
_entity_poly.pdbx_strand_id
1 'polypeptide(L)'
;MTADENKKPYSPGPNAFDISPTGDGGVLKEVLKQGEGEYTPNSGCKVYVHYTGTLTDGTVFDSSRDRGEPFEFNLGKGQVIKAWDIGVATMKRGEVAMLTCKSEYAYGKSGSPPKIPPDSTLYFEVEMIDWQKEDLSPKKDGGVLRNILQPGEGHATPNDGSMVDVHLVCELNGKVVEERDVTFNLGEGTEADIPQGVEKALEKFKLKEKSQLEVKAKYAWGKEGRPELQIPPNSDLIYTITLNNFEKLKETWALDSDGKLEQGKFFKEKGTNYFKSNKLQLALKMYKKAIEYLEFDSGFVEEGEKERKALLISNHLNCALCLLKLQDYTEAKDQCNKALELEPTNDKGLFRRGQANLALGEPEIAKVDFEIVLKQDPSNKAAAQHVAVCNQRMKEQKAKEKQIYANMFEKFAQKDREVST
;
A
#
# COMPACT_ATOMS: atom_id res chain seq x y z
N MET A 1 17.53 -28.01 -36.16
CA MET A 1 16.92 -28.43 -37.45
C MET A 1 15.76 -27.49 -37.70
N THR A 2 15.85 -26.71 -38.77
CA THR A 2 14.97 -25.61 -39.13
C THR A 2 13.65 -26.17 -39.70
N ALA A 3 12.54 -25.93 -39.01
CA ALA A 3 11.20 -26.21 -39.53
C ALA A 3 10.62 -24.93 -40.14
N ASP A 4 11.13 -24.58 -41.32
CA ASP A 4 10.38 -23.81 -42.32
C ASP A 4 9.30 -24.76 -42.87
N GLU A 5 8.31 -25.11 -42.03
CA GLU A 5 7.08 -25.69 -42.53
C GLU A 5 6.19 -24.53 -42.95
N ASN A 6 5.92 -24.47 -44.25
CA ASN A 6 4.79 -23.75 -44.85
C ASN A 6 3.49 -24.10 -44.10
N LYS A 7 3.25 -23.50 -42.92
CA LYS A 7 1.93 -23.45 -42.32
C LYS A 7 1.09 -22.64 -43.31
N LYS A 8 0.14 -23.31 -43.96
CA LYS A 8 -0.86 -22.63 -44.80
C LYS A 8 -1.40 -21.42 -44.04
N PRO A 9 -1.67 -20.29 -44.72
CA PRO A 9 -2.32 -19.15 -44.09
C PRO A 9 -3.55 -19.64 -43.33
N TYR A 10 -3.63 -19.30 -42.05
CA TYR A 10 -4.79 -19.68 -41.26
C TYR A 10 -6.04 -19.02 -41.85
N SER A 11 -7.08 -19.82 -42.00
CA SER A 11 -8.42 -19.35 -42.34
C SER A 11 -9.33 -19.70 -41.17
N PRO A 12 -10.10 -18.74 -40.62
CA PRO A 12 -11.05 -19.00 -39.54
C PRO A 12 -11.91 -20.23 -39.82
N GLY A 13 -11.82 -21.23 -38.93
CA GLY A 13 -12.61 -22.45 -39.05
C GLY A 13 -14.10 -22.19 -38.79
N PRO A 14 -14.99 -23.12 -39.17
CA PRO A 14 -16.44 -22.97 -38.97
C PRO A 14 -16.84 -22.88 -37.49
N ASN A 15 -15.93 -23.21 -36.57
CA ASN A 15 -16.14 -23.17 -35.13
C ASN A 15 -15.65 -21.86 -34.48
N ALA A 16 -15.16 -20.90 -35.27
CA ALA A 16 -14.80 -19.59 -34.76
C ALA A 16 -16.06 -18.83 -34.33
N PHE A 17 -16.04 -18.26 -33.12
CA PHE A 17 -17.15 -17.48 -32.57
C PHE A 17 -16.69 -16.09 -32.13
N ASP A 18 -17.60 -15.12 -32.19
CA ASP A 18 -17.33 -13.74 -31.84
C ASP A 18 -17.32 -13.54 -30.32
N ILE A 19 -16.25 -12.93 -29.84
CA ILE A 19 -16.05 -12.56 -28.43
C ILE A 19 -15.84 -11.05 -28.25
N SER A 20 -16.04 -10.26 -29.31
CA SER A 20 -15.97 -8.79 -29.21
C SER A 20 -17.07 -8.26 -28.28
N PRO A 21 -16.79 -7.28 -27.41
CA PRO A 21 -17.78 -6.72 -26.49
C PRO A 21 -19.04 -6.16 -27.17
N THR A 22 -18.91 -5.70 -28.42
CA THR A 22 -19.98 -5.08 -29.22
C THR A 22 -20.63 -6.06 -30.20
N GLY A 23 -20.13 -7.29 -30.33
CA GLY A 23 -20.62 -8.25 -31.34
C GLY A 23 -20.36 -7.82 -32.78
N ASP A 24 -19.24 -7.12 -33.02
CA ASP A 24 -18.87 -6.55 -34.33
C ASP A 24 -17.96 -7.47 -35.17
N GLY A 25 -17.71 -8.70 -34.69
CA GLY A 25 -16.80 -9.66 -35.29
C GLY A 25 -15.34 -9.18 -35.29
N GLY A 26 -14.98 -8.21 -34.46
CA GLY A 26 -13.62 -7.67 -34.39
C GLY A 26 -12.62 -8.59 -33.70
N VAL A 27 -13.11 -9.49 -32.84
CA VAL A 27 -12.32 -10.52 -32.16
C VAL A 27 -13.05 -11.85 -32.26
N LEU A 28 -12.55 -12.76 -33.08
CA LEU A 28 -13.06 -14.12 -33.16
C LEU A 28 -12.12 -15.08 -32.44
N LYS A 29 -12.68 -16.11 -31.80
CA LYS A 29 -11.93 -17.17 -31.12
C LYS A 29 -12.35 -18.53 -31.65
N GLU A 30 -11.37 -19.40 -31.90
CA GLU A 30 -11.57 -20.82 -32.16
C GLU A 30 -10.73 -21.62 -31.17
N VAL A 31 -11.35 -22.53 -30.40
CA VAL A 31 -10.62 -23.37 -29.45
C VAL A 31 -10.04 -24.58 -30.19
N LEU A 32 -8.71 -24.69 -30.21
CA LEU A 32 -7.97 -25.79 -30.85
C LEU A 32 -7.73 -26.95 -29.88
N LYS A 33 -7.51 -26.64 -28.59
CA LYS A 33 -7.39 -27.60 -27.50
C LYS A 33 -8.10 -27.05 -26.28
N GLN A 34 -8.98 -27.85 -25.69
CA GLN A 34 -9.66 -27.49 -24.46
C GLN A 34 -8.67 -27.38 -23.28
N GLY A 35 -8.86 -26.36 -22.45
CA GLY A 35 -8.18 -26.26 -21.17
C GLY A 35 -8.94 -26.95 -20.04
N GLU A 36 -8.37 -26.90 -18.85
CA GLU A 36 -8.89 -27.53 -17.64
C GLU A 36 -9.34 -26.49 -16.60
N GLY A 37 -10.21 -26.92 -15.68
CA GLY A 37 -10.77 -26.09 -14.61
C GLY A 37 -12.02 -25.31 -15.01
N GLU A 38 -12.63 -24.67 -14.00
CA GLU A 38 -13.86 -23.89 -14.18
C GLU A 38 -13.60 -22.39 -14.40
N TYR A 39 -12.44 -21.89 -13.97
CA TYR A 39 -12.14 -20.45 -13.95
C TYR A 39 -11.21 -20.03 -15.08
N THR A 40 -11.47 -18.83 -15.60
CA THR A 40 -10.58 -18.10 -16.51
C THR A 40 -9.98 -16.90 -15.78
N PRO A 41 -8.90 -16.29 -16.27
CA PRO A 41 -8.30 -15.13 -15.62
C PRO A 41 -9.16 -13.87 -15.80
N ASN A 42 -9.25 -13.07 -14.72
CA ASN A 42 -9.95 -11.78 -14.73
C ASN A 42 -8.94 -10.63 -14.85
N SER A 43 -9.42 -9.41 -15.12
CA SER A 43 -8.55 -8.22 -15.18
C SER A 43 -7.69 -8.10 -13.90
N GLY A 44 -6.40 -7.84 -14.07
CA GLY A 44 -5.40 -7.81 -13.00
C GLY A 44 -4.66 -9.13 -12.77
N CYS A 45 -5.18 -10.27 -13.26
CA CYS A 45 -4.44 -11.52 -13.18
C CYS A 45 -3.14 -11.45 -13.98
N LYS A 46 -2.09 -12.05 -13.44
CA LYS A 46 -0.82 -12.28 -14.11
C LYS A 46 -0.96 -13.53 -14.96
N VAL A 47 -0.85 -13.41 -16.28
CA VAL A 47 -1.05 -14.51 -17.22
C VAL A 47 0.26 -14.89 -17.88
N TYR A 48 0.42 -16.18 -18.14
CA TYR A 48 1.61 -16.78 -18.76
C TYR A 48 1.13 -17.53 -20.01
N VAL A 49 1.58 -17.10 -21.18
CA VAL A 49 1.13 -17.67 -22.45
C VAL A 49 2.29 -17.99 -23.36
N HIS A 50 2.17 -19.07 -24.13
CA HIS A 50 2.89 -19.18 -25.39
C HIS A 50 2.01 -18.68 -26.53
N TYR A 51 2.62 -18.12 -27.55
CA TYR A 51 1.95 -17.66 -28.75
C TYR A 51 2.83 -17.66 -29.99
N THR A 52 2.16 -17.68 -31.13
CA THR A 52 2.69 -17.36 -32.46
C THR A 52 1.71 -16.44 -33.18
N GLY A 53 2.18 -15.29 -33.63
CA GLY A 53 1.40 -14.29 -34.37
C GLY A 53 1.75 -14.28 -35.87
N THR A 54 0.72 -14.33 -36.71
CA THR A 54 0.87 -14.35 -38.17
C THR A 54 0.00 -13.30 -38.86
N LEU A 55 0.49 -12.77 -39.98
CA LEU A 55 -0.31 -11.98 -40.93
C LEU A 55 -1.27 -12.89 -41.72
N THR A 56 -2.18 -12.28 -42.49
CA THR A 56 -3.17 -13.00 -43.30
C THR A 56 -2.56 -13.81 -44.45
N ASP A 57 -1.34 -13.49 -44.86
CA ASP A 57 -0.57 -14.25 -45.85
C ASP A 57 0.22 -15.42 -45.23
N GLY A 58 0.12 -15.62 -43.90
CA GLY A 58 0.81 -16.67 -43.16
C GLY A 58 2.18 -16.26 -42.61
N THR A 59 2.67 -15.05 -42.92
CA THR A 59 3.97 -14.57 -42.42
C THR A 59 3.96 -14.46 -40.90
N VAL A 60 4.84 -15.21 -40.23
CA VAL A 60 5.07 -15.08 -38.78
C VAL A 60 5.81 -13.79 -38.49
N PHE A 61 5.21 -12.89 -37.71
CA PHE A 61 5.86 -11.63 -37.31
C PHE A 61 6.47 -11.70 -35.91
N ASP A 62 5.95 -12.57 -35.04
CA ASP A 62 6.43 -12.76 -33.68
C ASP A 62 5.99 -14.12 -33.09
N SER A 63 6.84 -14.73 -32.26
CA SER A 63 6.60 -16.02 -31.61
C SER A 63 7.38 -16.08 -30.29
N SER A 64 6.69 -16.40 -29.20
CA SER A 64 7.34 -16.66 -27.90
C SER A 64 8.06 -18.01 -27.87
N ARG A 65 7.64 -18.97 -28.69
CA ARG A 65 8.25 -20.31 -28.70
C ARG A 65 9.68 -20.27 -29.21
N ASP A 66 9.97 -19.35 -30.13
CA ASP A 66 11.31 -19.12 -30.68
C ASP A 66 12.28 -18.59 -29.62
N ARG A 67 11.74 -17.97 -28.56
CA ARG A 67 12.49 -17.48 -27.41
C ARG A 67 12.65 -18.51 -26.30
N GLY A 68 11.90 -19.62 -26.35
CA GLY A 68 11.95 -20.69 -25.35
C GLY A 68 11.33 -20.36 -23.99
N GLU A 69 10.74 -19.17 -23.82
CA GLU A 69 10.16 -18.71 -22.55
C GLU A 69 8.73 -18.18 -22.77
N PRO A 70 7.77 -18.48 -21.85
CA PRO A 70 6.43 -17.93 -21.91
C PRO A 70 6.43 -16.40 -21.84
N PHE A 71 5.50 -15.78 -22.55
CA PHE A 71 5.24 -14.35 -22.41
C PHE A 71 4.31 -14.08 -21.23
N GLU A 72 4.71 -13.12 -20.40
CA GLU A 72 4.03 -12.76 -19.17
C GLU A 72 3.47 -11.34 -19.26
N PHE A 73 2.20 -11.16 -18.87
CA PHE A 73 1.60 -9.84 -18.75
C PHE A 73 0.45 -9.81 -17.72
N ASN A 74 -0.01 -8.61 -17.37
CA ASN A 74 -1.20 -8.41 -16.53
C ASN A 74 -2.41 -8.17 -17.41
N LEU A 75 -3.39 -9.08 -17.32
CA LEU A 75 -4.58 -9.07 -18.15
C LEU A 75 -5.45 -7.83 -17.89
N GLY A 76 -6.01 -7.23 -18.94
CA GLY A 76 -6.96 -6.13 -18.86
C GLY A 76 -6.35 -4.82 -18.34
N LYS A 77 -5.04 -4.65 -18.46
CA LYS A 77 -4.31 -3.43 -18.10
C LYS A 77 -3.79 -2.66 -19.34
N GLY A 78 -4.16 -3.08 -20.55
CA GLY A 78 -3.69 -2.46 -21.78
C GLY A 78 -2.20 -2.65 -22.05
N GLN A 79 -1.59 -3.70 -21.50
CA GLN A 79 -0.20 -4.08 -21.78
C GLN A 79 -0.04 -4.80 -23.12
N VAL A 80 -1.15 -5.30 -23.66
CA VAL A 80 -1.25 -6.01 -24.93
C VAL A 80 -2.35 -5.38 -25.78
N ILE A 81 -2.48 -5.81 -27.04
CA ILE A 81 -3.56 -5.34 -27.92
C ILE A 81 -4.94 -5.68 -27.33
N LYS A 82 -5.96 -4.88 -27.66
CA LYS A 82 -7.33 -5.06 -27.13
C LYS A 82 -7.87 -6.48 -27.35
N ALA A 83 -7.60 -7.05 -28.51
CA ALA A 83 -8.03 -8.42 -28.85
C ALA A 83 -7.45 -9.47 -27.89
N TRP A 84 -6.24 -9.27 -27.38
CA TRP A 84 -5.63 -10.17 -26.40
C TRP A 84 -6.25 -10.00 -25.01
N ASP A 85 -6.47 -8.76 -24.57
CA ASP A 85 -7.16 -8.50 -23.30
C ASP A 85 -8.57 -9.13 -23.29
N ILE A 86 -9.25 -9.18 -24.44
CA ILE A 86 -10.54 -9.85 -24.61
C ILE A 86 -10.37 -11.37 -24.71
N GLY A 87 -9.50 -11.85 -25.60
CA GLY A 87 -9.35 -13.27 -25.91
C GLY A 87 -8.82 -14.09 -24.75
N VAL A 88 -7.71 -13.64 -24.14
CA VAL A 88 -7.03 -14.37 -23.06
C VAL A 88 -7.89 -14.46 -21.80
N ALA A 89 -8.77 -13.48 -21.56
CA ALA A 89 -9.75 -13.51 -20.46
C ALA A 89 -10.77 -14.65 -20.57
N THR A 90 -10.95 -15.23 -21.76
CA THR A 90 -11.86 -16.35 -22.00
C THR A 90 -11.16 -17.71 -21.96
N MET A 91 -9.84 -17.75 -21.75
CA MET A 91 -9.05 -18.98 -21.86
C MET A 91 -8.88 -19.68 -20.51
N LYS A 92 -9.07 -20.99 -20.49
CA LYS A 92 -8.76 -21.85 -19.35
C LYS A 92 -7.29 -22.23 -19.31
N ARG A 93 -6.79 -22.72 -18.17
CA ARG A 93 -5.41 -23.23 -18.07
C ARG A 93 -5.20 -24.40 -19.03
N GLY A 94 -4.11 -24.40 -19.77
CA GLY A 94 -3.78 -25.41 -20.78
C GLY A 94 -4.57 -25.30 -22.10
N GLU A 95 -5.47 -24.33 -22.23
CA GLU A 95 -6.23 -24.11 -23.47
C GLU A 95 -5.32 -23.60 -24.59
N VAL A 96 -5.53 -24.11 -25.80
CA VAL A 96 -4.94 -23.55 -27.03
C VAL A 96 -6.07 -23.02 -27.89
N ALA A 97 -5.99 -21.73 -28.26
CA ALA A 97 -7.00 -21.09 -29.09
C ALA A 97 -6.34 -20.28 -30.20
N MET A 98 -7.04 -20.17 -31.33
CA MET A 98 -6.73 -19.21 -32.38
C MET A 98 -7.59 -17.96 -32.19
N LEU A 99 -6.95 -16.80 -32.16
CA LEU A 99 -7.60 -15.50 -32.13
C LEU A 99 -7.45 -14.82 -33.49
N THR A 100 -8.57 -14.39 -34.06
CA THR A 100 -8.59 -13.47 -35.21
C THR A 100 -8.86 -12.07 -34.72
N CYS A 101 -7.95 -11.15 -35.01
CA CYS A 101 -7.95 -9.80 -34.47
C CYS A 101 -8.01 -8.78 -35.62
N LYS A 102 -9.15 -8.11 -35.80
CA LYS A 102 -9.22 -6.97 -36.75
C LYS A 102 -8.36 -5.81 -36.27
N SER A 103 -7.99 -4.92 -37.19
CA SER A 103 -7.04 -3.84 -36.92
C SER A 103 -7.49 -2.91 -35.78
N GLU A 104 -8.79 -2.66 -35.63
CA GLU A 104 -9.37 -1.80 -34.59
C GLU A 104 -9.15 -2.33 -33.16
N TYR A 105 -8.96 -3.65 -33.05
CA TYR A 105 -8.63 -4.38 -31.82
C TYR A 105 -7.15 -4.76 -31.73
N ALA A 106 -6.35 -4.42 -32.75
CA ALA A 106 -4.91 -4.64 -32.84
C ALA A 106 -4.15 -3.31 -32.93
N TYR A 107 -3.42 -3.06 -34.02
CA TYR A 107 -2.56 -1.88 -34.21
C TYR A 107 -3.17 -0.77 -35.09
N GLY A 108 -4.43 -0.94 -35.52
CA GLY A 108 -5.21 0.03 -36.28
C GLY A 108 -4.53 0.51 -37.57
N LYS A 109 -4.91 1.73 -37.99
CA LYS A 109 -4.42 2.40 -39.21
C LYS A 109 -2.92 2.66 -39.22
N SER A 110 -2.28 2.68 -38.07
CA SER A 110 -0.83 2.94 -37.97
C SER A 110 -0.01 1.67 -38.16
N GLY A 111 -0.57 0.50 -37.83
CA GLY A 111 0.20 -0.74 -37.77
C GLY A 111 1.30 -0.70 -36.70
N SER A 112 2.29 -1.56 -36.85
CA SER A 112 3.54 -1.55 -36.08
C SER A 112 4.73 -1.82 -37.02
N PRO A 113 5.16 -0.80 -37.80
CA PRO A 113 6.24 -0.96 -38.76
C PRO A 113 7.56 -1.37 -38.10
N PRO A 114 8.41 -2.16 -38.78
CA PRO A 114 8.24 -2.65 -40.15
C PRO A 114 7.44 -3.96 -40.25
N LYS A 115 7.11 -4.60 -39.12
CA LYS A 115 6.57 -5.97 -39.08
C LYS A 115 5.08 -6.07 -39.37
N ILE A 116 4.30 -5.07 -38.92
CA ILE A 116 2.85 -5.08 -39.01
C ILE A 116 2.40 -3.88 -39.83
N PRO A 117 1.85 -4.08 -41.04
CA PRO A 117 1.32 -2.99 -41.87
C PRO A 117 0.10 -2.29 -41.23
N PRO A 118 -0.22 -1.05 -41.69
CA PRO A 118 -1.52 -0.42 -41.47
C PRO A 118 -2.71 -1.34 -41.73
N ASP A 119 -3.75 -1.22 -40.91
CA ASP A 119 -5.06 -1.88 -41.10
C ASP A 119 -4.98 -3.42 -41.23
N SER A 120 -3.96 -4.03 -40.63
CA SER A 120 -3.75 -5.48 -40.67
C SER A 120 -4.72 -6.22 -39.74
N THR A 121 -5.34 -7.27 -40.28
CA THR A 121 -5.93 -8.34 -39.47
C THR A 121 -4.83 -9.32 -39.07
N LEU A 122 -4.79 -9.71 -37.80
CA LEU A 122 -3.77 -10.59 -37.24
C LEU A 122 -4.41 -11.90 -36.77
N TYR A 123 -3.66 -12.99 -36.90
CA TYR A 123 -4.00 -14.28 -36.30
C TYR A 123 -3.00 -14.63 -35.21
N PHE A 124 -3.49 -15.10 -34.07
CA PHE A 124 -2.67 -15.53 -32.96
C PHE A 124 -3.08 -16.92 -32.49
N GLU A 125 -2.19 -17.89 -32.62
CA GLU A 125 -2.29 -19.15 -31.87
C GLU A 125 -1.76 -18.86 -30.46
N VAL A 126 -2.62 -18.95 -29.45
CA VAL A 126 -2.26 -18.69 -28.05
C VAL A 126 -2.48 -19.97 -27.24
N GLU A 127 -1.50 -20.33 -26.44
CA GLU A 127 -1.54 -21.40 -25.44
C GLU A 127 -1.49 -20.77 -24.05
N MET A 128 -2.55 -20.94 -23.27
CA MET A 128 -2.59 -20.52 -21.87
C MET A 128 -1.77 -21.51 -21.02
N ILE A 129 -0.59 -21.09 -20.58
CA ILE A 129 0.27 -21.93 -19.73
C ILE A 129 -0.25 -21.90 -18.30
N ASP A 130 -0.35 -20.69 -17.74
CA ASP A 130 -0.83 -20.51 -16.38
C ASP A 130 -1.37 -19.09 -16.13
N TRP A 131 -2.03 -18.89 -15.00
CA TRP A 131 -2.35 -17.55 -14.51
C TRP A 131 -2.40 -17.49 -12.99
N GLN A 132 -2.19 -16.31 -12.43
CA GLN A 132 -2.20 -16.04 -10.99
C GLN A 132 -3.13 -14.87 -10.71
N LYS A 133 -3.91 -14.99 -9.63
CA LYS A 133 -4.77 -13.91 -9.12
C LYS A 133 -3.92 -12.68 -8.83
N GLU A 134 -4.53 -11.49 -8.95
CA GLU A 134 -3.85 -10.25 -8.65
C GLU A 134 -3.51 -10.19 -7.17
N ASP A 135 -2.23 -10.03 -6.86
CA ASP A 135 -1.77 -9.86 -5.48
C ASP A 135 -1.81 -8.38 -5.08
N LEU A 136 -2.70 -8.04 -4.16
CA LEU A 136 -2.89 -6.71 -3.58
C LEU A 136 -2.17 -6.51 -2.25
N SER A 137 -1.42 -7.51 -1.77
CA SER A 137 -0.63 -7.36 -0.56
C SER A 137 0.45 -6.27 -0.75
N PRO A 138 0.75 -5.46 0.29
CA PRO A 138 1.78 -4.42 0.19
C PRO A 138 3.17 -4.94 -0.21
N LYS A 139 3.48 -6.20 0.14
CA LYS A 139 4.77 -6.84 -0.12
C LYS A 139 4.79 -7.82 -1.29
N LYS A 140 3.68 -7.94 -2.04
CA LYS A 140 3.51 -8.94 -3.11
C LYS A 140 3.86 -10.36 -2.65
N ASP A 141 3.34 -10.72 -1.48
CA ASP A 141 3.67 -11.95 -0.76
C ASP A 141 2.52 -12.99 -0.75
N GLY A 142 1.57 -12.84 -1.67
CA GLY A 142 0.38 -13.68 -1.82
C GLY A 142 -0.65 -13.53 -0.70
N GLY A 143 -0.51 -12.51 0.15
CA GLY A 143 -1.34 -12.38 1.35
C GLY A 143 -2.72 -11.80 1.14
N VAL A 144 -2.97 -11.12 0.02
CA VAL A 144 -4.28 -10.56 -0.35
C VAL A 144 -4.47 -10.78 -1.84
N LEU A 145 -5.20 -11.82 -2.23
CA LEU A 145 -5.43 -12.16 -3.64
C LEU A 145 -6.83 -11.73 -4.08
N ARG A 146 -6.92 -11.01 -5.19
CA ARG A 146 -8.20 -10.52 -5.73
C ARG A 146 -8.69 -11.37 -6.90
N ASN A 147 -10.00 -11.62 -6.90
CA ASN A 147 -10.77 -12.06 -8.04
C ASN A 147 -11.96 -11.11 -8.29
N ILE A 148 -11.99 -10.44 -9.45
CA ILE A 148 -13.05 -9.47 -9.77
C ILE A 148 -14.30 -10.22 -10.25
N LEU A 149 -15.38 -10.22 -9.49
CA LEU A 149 -16.63 -10.89 -9.86
C LEU A 149 -17.49 -10.02 -10.79
N GLN A 150 -17.47 -8.71 -10.57
CA GLN A 150 -18.13 -7.72 -11.41
C GLN A 150 -17.17 -6.53 -11.63
N PRO A 151 -16.88 -6.16 -12.88
CA PRO A 151 -16.07 -4.98 -13.17
C PRO A 151 -16.72 -3.70 -12.61
N GLY A 152 -15.89 -2.82 -12.04
CA GLY A 152 -16.34 -1.48 -11.69
C GLY A 152 -16.27 -0.49 -12.84
N GLU A 153 -16.86 0.67 -12.62
CA GLU A 153 -17.03 1.77 -13.55
C GLU A 153 -15.99 2.87 -13.33
N GLY A 154 -15.70 3.61 -14.41
CA GLY A 154 -14.76 4.73 -14.37
C GLY A 154 -13.29 4.34 -14.21
N HIS A 155 -12.47 5.36 -13.99
CA HIS A 155 -11.01 5.25 -13.87
C HIS A 155 -10.49 5.56 -12.46
N ALA A 156 -11.29 6.25 -11.65
CA ALA A 156 -10.89 6.64 -10.31
C ALA A 156 -10.96 5.46 -9.33
N THR A 157 -10.03 5.44 -8.39
CA THR A 157 -10.05 4.57 -7.21
C THR A 157 -9.90 5.40 -5.93
N PRO A 158 -10.35 4.87 -4.79
CA PRO A 158 -10.11 5.47 -3.48
C PRO A 158 -8.60 5.66 -3.18
N ASN A 159 -8.26 6.71 -2.43
CA ASN A 159 -6.94 6.96 -1.83
C ASN A 159 -7.01 6.86 -0.29
N ASP A 160 -5.86 6.84 0.40
CA ASP A 160 -5.83 6.82 1.88
C ASP A 160 -6.55 8.05 2.45
N GLY A 161 -7.55 7.83 3.31
CA GLY A 161 -8.46 8.85 3.83
C GLY A 161 -9.77 9.02 3.06
N SER A 162 -9.89 8.45 1.85
CA SER A 162 -11.17 8.42 1.13
C SER A 162 -12.27 7.82 2.01
N MET A 163 -13.44 8.42 1.99
CA MET A 163 -14.63 7.80 2.57
C MET A 163 -15.17 6.77 1.58
N VAL A 164 -15.29 5.52 2.00
CA VAL A 164 -15.83 4.43 1.20
C VAL A 164 -17.11 3.92 1.82
N ASP A 165 -18.07 3.59 0.97
CA ASP A 165 -19.31 2.87 1.29
C ASP A 165 -19.23 1.51 0.60
N VAL A 166 -19.21 0.43 1.39
CA VAL A 166 -19.05 -0.92 0.89
C VAL A 166 -20.10 -1.85 1.47
N HIS A 167 -20.56 -2.79 0.64
CA HIS A 167 -21.21 -4.01 1.11
C HIS A 167 -20.14 -5.08 1.31
N LEU A 168 -20.04 -5.65 2.51
CA LEU A 168 -19.02 -6.61 2.89
C LEU A 168 -19.65 -7.92 3.36
N VAL A 169 -19.18 -9.02 2.79
CA VAL A 169 -19.48 -10.39 3.21
C VAL A 169 -18.16 -11.06 3.60
N CYS A 170 -18.07 -11.59 4.82
CA CYS A 170 -16.93 -12.36 5.29
C CYS A 170 -17.33 -13.84 5.41
N GLU A 171 -16.51 -14.71 4.85
CA GLU A 171 -16.65 -16.16 4.92
C GLU A 171 -15.43 -16.81 5.58
N LEU A 172 -15.71 -17.80 6.42
CA LEU A 172 -14.73 -18.71 7.00
C LEU A 172 -15.12 -20.14 6.61
N ASN A 173 -14.23 -20.85 5.91
CA ASN A 173 -14.47 -22.22 5.43
C ASN A 173 -15.79 -22.39 4.65
N GLY A 174 -16.12 -21.40 3.80
CA GLY A 174 -17.33 -21.39 2.98
C GLY A 174 -18.63 -21.06 3.72
N LYS A 175 -18.56 -20.69 5.00
CA LYS A 175 -19.70 -20.21 5.79
C LYS A 175 -19.59 -18.71 6.00
N VAL A 176 -20.66 -17.98 5.69
CA VAL A 176 -20.77 -16.55 6.01
C VAL A 176 -20.78 -16.37 7.53
N VAL A 177 -19.83 -15.56 8.02
CA VAL A 177 -19.68 -15.19 9.44
C VAL A 177 -20.01 -13.72 9.70
N GLU A 178 -20.01 -12.89 8.66
CA GLU A 178 -20.41 -11.48 8.71
C GLU A 178 -20.98 -11.06 7.36
N GLU A 179 -22.05 -10.27 7.38
CA GLU A 179 -22.59 -9.59 6.20
C GLU A 179 -23.19 -8.26 6.64
N ARG A 180 -22.70 -7.16 6.09
CA ARG A 180 -23.19 -5.81 6.41
C ARG A 180 -22.73 -4.77 5.39
N ASP A 181 -23.47 -3.67 5.34
CA ASP A 181 -22.99 -2.42 4.75
C ASP A 181 -22.18 -1.63 5.78
N VAL A 182 -21.11 -0.98 5.32
CA VAL A 182 -20.21 -0.21 6.18
C VAL A 182 -19.62 0.97 5.44
N THR A 183 -19.70 2.14 6.09
CA THR A 183 -19.08 3.37 5.63
C THR A 183 -17.94 3.74 6.56
N PHE A 184 -16.74 3.94 6.02
CA PHE A 184 -15.56 4.29 6.80
C PHE A 184 -14.52 5.05 5.97
N ASN A 185 -13.55 5.69 6.64
CA ASN A 185 -12.40 6.27 5.96
C ASN A 185 -11.31 5.22 5.77
N LEU A 186 -10.81 5.07 4.54
CA LEU A 186 -9.61 4.29 4.30
C LEU A 186 -8.46 4.83 5.16
N GLY A 187 -7.70 3.93 5.74
CA GLY A 187 -6.69 4.27 6.72
C GLY A 187 -7.13 4.16 8.17
N GLU A 188 -8.40 3.90 8.42
CA GLU A 188 -9.04 3.88 9.74
C GLU A 188 -10.00 2.67 9.87
N GLY A 189 -9.82 1.64 9.04
CA GLY A 189 -10.73 0.49 8.93
C GLY A 189 -10.83 -0.33 10.22
N THR A 190 -9.81 -0.34 11.06
CA THR A 190 -9.88 -1.00 12.38
C THR A 190 -11.00 -0.46 13.26
N GLU A 191 -11.38 0.82 13.09
CA GLU A 191 -12.51 1.42 13.82
C GLU A 191 -13.86 0.91 13.34
N ALA A 192 -13.90 0.41 12.10
CA ALA A 192 -15.08 -0.12 11.46
C ALA A 192 -15.04 -1.65 11.37
N ASP A 193 -14.18 -2.31 12.16
CA ASP A 193 -13.91 -3.74 12.13
C ASP A 193 -13.54 -4.28 10.74
N ILE A 194 -12.69 -3.55 10.03
CA ILE A 194 -12.17 -3.92 8.71
C ILE A 194 -10.70 -4.30 8.84
N PRO A 195 -10.30 -5.51 8.41
CA PRO A 195 -8.91 -5.92 8.48
C PRO A 195 -8.05 -5.17 7.44
N GLN A 196 -6.76 -5.03 7.75
CA GLN A 196 -5.82 -4.25 6.93
C GLN A 196 -5.77 -4.70 5.46
N GLY A 197 -5.86 -6.01 5.19
CA GLY A 197 -5.84 -6.56 3.83
C GLY A 197 -7.01 -6.08 2.98
N VAL A 198 -8.21 -6.01 3.56
CA VAL A 198 -9.39 -5.49 2.89
C VAL A 198 -9.24 -4.00 2.60
N GLU A 199 -8.80 -3.23 3.60
CA GLU A 199 -8.60 -1.79 3.44
C GLU A 199 -7.57 -1.48 2.34
N LYS A 200 -6.45 -2.20 2.32
CA LYS A 200 -5.42 -2.04 1.28
C LYS A 200 -5.92 -2.45 -0.10
N ALA A 201 -6.77 -3.46 -0.18
CA ALA A 201 -7.37 -3.87 -1.45
C ALA A 201 -8.32 -2.80 -2.01
N LEU A 202 -9.11 -2.14 -1.15
CA LEU A 202 -10.09 -1.12 -1.56
C LEU A 202 -9.48 0.09 -2.28
N GLU A 203 -8.21 0.43 -2.02
CA GLU A 203 -7.46 1.46 -2.78
C GLU A 203 -7.34 1.13 -4.29
N LYS A 204 -7.60 -0.13 -4.67
CA LYS A 204 -7.55 -0.64 -6.06
C LYS A 204 -8.91 -0.98 -6.65
N PHE A 205 -10.00 -0.76 -5.90
CA PHE A 205 -11.35 -0.98 -6.38
C PHE A 205 -11.84 0.21 -7.20
N LYS A 206 -12.68 -0.09 -8.19
CA LYS A 206 -13.45 0.91 -8.93
C LYS A 206 -14.88 1.01 -8.39
N LEU A 207 -15.55 2.12 -8.71
CA LEU A 207 -16.95 2.33 -8.34
C LEU A 207 -17.82 1.17 -8.85
N LYS A 208 -18.72 0.64 -8.03
CA LYS A 208 -19.56 -0.55 -8.33
C LYS A 208 -18.81 -1.87 -8.58
N GLU A 209 -17.48 -1.91 -8.39
CA GLU A 209 -16.73 -3.16 -8.48
C GLU A 209 -17.21 -4.12 -7.38
N LYS A 210 -17.48 -5.37 -7.76
CA LYS A 210 -17.65 -6.49 -6.82
C LYS A 210 -16.48 -7.44 -6.97
N SER A 211 -15.74 -7.65 -5.90
CA SER A 211 -14.53 -8.48 -5.91
C SER A 211 -14.51 -9.40 -4.70
N GLN A 212 -14.02 -10.61 -4.91
CA GLN A 212 -13.67 -11.55 -3.86
C GLN A 212 -12.18 -11.41 -3.53
N LEU A 213 -11.86 -11.37 -2.26
CA LEU A 213 -10.52 -11.29 -1.71
C LEU A 213 -10.23 -12.53 -0.88
N GLU A 214 -9.15 -13.23 -1.18
CA GLU A 214 -8.55 -14.20 -0.27
C GLU A 214 -7.53 -13.48 0.60
N VAL A 215 -7.81 -13.36 1.89
CA VAL A 215 -7.00 -12.60 2.84
C VAL A 215 -6.35 -13.56 3.82
N LYS A 216 -5.02 -13.68 3.73
CA LYS A 216 -4.24 -14.49 4.66
C LYS A 216 -4.30 -13.92 6.06
N ALA A 217 -4.23 -14.79 7.07
CA ALA A 217 -4.32 -14.43 8.49
C ALA A 217 -3.54 -13.17 8.90
N LYS A 218 -2.30 -13.01 8.40
CA LYS A 218 -1.43 -11.86 8.69
C LYS A 218 -1.96 -10.50 8.20
N TYR A 219 -2.86 -10.50 7.22
CA TYR A 219 -3.57 -9.32 6.70
C TYR A 219 -5.05 -9.30 7.10
N ALA A 220 -5.51 -10.33 7.82
CA ALA A 220 -6.83 -10.44 8.42
C ALA A 220 -6.76 -10.09 9.93
N TRP A 221 -7.18 -11.01 10.80
CA TRP A 221 -7.21 -10.82 12.26
C TRP A 221 -6.02 -11.44 13.01
N GLY A 222 -5.02 -11.94 12.29
CA GLY A 222 -3.75 -12.40 12.85
C GLY A 222 -3.91 -13.43 13.98
N LYS A 223 -3.07 -13.30 15.01
CA LYS A 223 -3.01 -14.24 16.15
C LYS A 223 -4.18 -14.10 17.13
N GLU A 224 -4.96 -13.04 17.01
CA GLU A 224 -6.07 -12.76 17.93
C GLU A 224 -7.36 -13.41 17.43
N GLY A 225 -7.55 -13.47 16.11
CA GLY A 225 -8.84 -13.86 15.54
C GLY A 225 -9.91 -12.80 15.79
N ARG A 226 -11.19 -13.19 15.71
CA ARG A 226 -12.33 -12.32 16.05
C ARG A 226 -13.37 -13.14 16.81
N PRO A 227 -13.22 -13.28 18.14
CA PRO A 227 -14.06 -14.15 18.98
C PRO A 227 -15.55 -13.86 18.86
N GLU A 228 -15.93 -12.59 18.67
CA GLU A 228 -17.33 -12.13 18.52
C GLU A 228 -18.02 -12.77 17.31
N LEU A 229 -17.24 -13.08 16.27
CA LEU A 229 -17.68 -13.76 15.05
C LEU A 229 -17.26 -15.23 15.00
N GLN A 230 -16.73 -15.77 16.10
CA GLN A 230 -16.21 -17.14 16.17
C GLN A 230 -15.09 -17.41 15.16
N ILE A 231 -14.32 -16.37 14.79
CA ILE A 231 -13.16 -16.51 13.90
C ILE A 231 -11.94 -16.88 14.76
N PRO A 232 -11.35 -18.08 14.57
CA PRO A 232 -10.18 -18.49 15.35
C PRO A 232 -8.92 -17.65 15.02
N PRO A 233 -7.94 -17.64 15.93
CA PRO A 233 -6.58 -17.18 15.63
C PRO A 233 -6.01 -17.80 14.35
N ASN A 234 -5.27 -16.98 13.61
CA ASN A 234 -4.56 -17.33 12.39
C ASN A 234 -5.44 -17.89 11.27
N SER A 235 -6.70 -17.45 11.19
CA SER A 235 -7.61 -17.85 10.13
C SER A 235 -7.39 -17.06 8.85
N ASP A 236 -7.27 -17.77 7.72
CA ASP A 236 -7.45 -17.19 6.40
C ASP A 236 -8.95 -16.96 6.17
N LEU A 237 -9.28 -15.85 5.50
CA LEU A 237 -10.66 -15.43 5.28
C LEU A 237 -10.92 -15.11 3.82
N ILE A 238 -12.17 -15.32 3.40
CA ILE A 238 -12.66 -14.86 2.11
C ILE A 238 -13.58 -13.67 2.35
N TYR A 239 -13.31 -12.57 1.67
CA TYR A 239 -14.17 -11.39 1.70
C TYR A 239 -14.75 -11.14 0.32
N THR A 240 -16.08 -11.09 0.20
CA THR A 240 -16.74 -10.57 -1.00
C THR A 240 -17.18 -9.15 -0.73
N ILE A 241 -16.68 -8.20 -1.53
CA ILE A 241 -16.87 -6.78 -1.29
C ILE A 241 -17.42 -6.12 -2.54
N THR A 242 -18.46 -5.31 -2.38
CA THR A 242 -18.96 -4.39 -3.40
C THR A 242 -18.63 -2.96 -2.98
N LEU A 243 -17.88 -2.22 -3.79
CA LEU A 243 -17.65 -0.79 -3.56
C LEU A 243 -18.87 0.01 -4.07
N ASN A 244 -19.80 0.34 -3.19
CA ASN A 244 -21.03 1.03 -3.54
C ASN A 244 -20.77 2.47 -3.97
N ASN A 245 -19.94 3.18 -3.21
CA ASN A 245 -19.58 4.56 -3.45
C ASN A 245 -18.25 4.92 -2.77
N PHE A 246 -17.60 5.99 -3.23
CA PHE A 246 -16.50 6.60 -2.49
C PHE A 246 -16.37 8.10 -2.76
N GLU A 247 -15.88 8.82 -1.76
CA GLU A 247 -15.46 10.21 -1.88
C GLU A 247 -13.96 10.28 -1.64
N LYS A 248 -13.22 10.79 -2.64
CA LYS A 248 -11.77 10.90 -2.53
C LYS A 248 -11.38 11.99 -1.54
N LEU A 249 -10.39 11.68 -0.70
CA LEU A 249 -9.71 12.72 0.05
C LEU A 249 -8.95 13.60 -0.95
N LYS A 250 -9.16 14.91 -0.87
CA LYS A 250 -8.45 15.87 -1.74
C LYS A 250 -6.99 15.92 -1.35
N GLU A 251 -6.13 15.74 -2.35
CA GLU A 251 -4.68 15.88 -2.19
C GLU A 251 -4.30 17.34 -1.87
N THR A 252 -3.14 17.53 -1.24
CA THR A 252 -2.68 18.87 -0.81
C THR A 252 -2.60 19.88 -1.95
N TRP A 253 -2.15 19.44 -3.14
CA TRP A 253 -2.04 20.29 -4.34
C TRP A 253 -3.39 20.71 -4.94
N ALA A 254 -4.48 20.05 -4.55
CA ALA A 254 -5.83 20.36 -5.03
C ALA A 254 -6.56 21.41 -4.17
N LEU A 255 -5.90 21.94 -3.14
CA LEU A 255 -6.44 22.90 -2.19
C LEU A 255 -5.65 24.22 -2.22
N ASP A 256 -6.36 25.31 -1.99
CA ASP A 256 -5.77 26.61 -1.66
C ASP A 256 -5.34 26.64 -0.17
N SER A 257 -4.72 27.75 0.23
CA SER A 257 -4.20 27.94 1.60
C SER A 257 -5.29 27.74 2.65
N ASP A 258 -6.48 28.31 2.43
CA ASP A 258 -7.61 28.23 3.36
C ASP A 258 -8.15 26.79 3.45
N GLY A 259 -8.31 26.11 2.32
CA GLY A 259 -8.72 24.70 2.27
C GLY A 259 -7.73 23.79 2.99
N LYS A 260 -6.42 24.02 2.86
CA LYS A 260 -5.39 23.29 3.60
C LYS A 260 -5.45 23.56 5.10
N LEU A 261 -5.72 24.79 5.50
CA LEU A 261 -5.86 25.17 6.90
C LEU A 261 -7.04 24.46 7.56
N GLU A 262 -8.18 24.43 6.88
CA GLU A 262 -9.37 23.70 7.34
C GLU A 262 -9.13 22.19 7.41
N GLN A 263 -8.44 21.59 6.43
CA GLN A 263 -8.03 20.18 6.51
C GLN A 263 -7.08 19.93 7.70
N GLY A 264 -6.11 20.83 7.92
CA GLY A 264 -5.19 20.75 9.05
C GLY A 264 -5.93 20.77 10.40
N LYS A 265 -6.95 21.62 10.55
CA LYS A 265 -7.82 21.66 11.73
C LYS A 265 -8.63 20.38 11.89
N PHE A 266 -9.27 19.92 10.82
CA PHE A 266 -10.08 18.71 10.80
C PHE A 266 -9.27 17.48 11.27
N PHE A 267 -8.09 17.25 10.69
CA PHE A 267 -7.26 16.11 11.06
C PHE A 267 -6.68 16.24 12.47
N LYS A 268 -6.34 17.46 12.93
CA LYS A 268 -5.93 17.70 14.33
C LYS A 268 -7.03 17.33 15.32
N GLU A 269 -8.28 17.70 15.03
CA GLU A 269 -9.43 17.35 15.87
C GLU A 269 -9.64 15.83 15.92
N LYS A 270 -9.63 15.18 14.76
CA LYS A 270 -9.74 13.72 14.65
C LYS A 270 -8.63 13.00 15.43
N GLY A 271 -7.39 13.44 15.29
CA GLY A 271 -6.26 12.92 16.06
C GLY A 271 -6.43 13.09 17.57
N THR A 272 -7.02 14.21 18.00
CA THR A 272 -7.31 14.46 19.42
C THR A 272 -8.38 13.54 19.97
N ASN A 273 -9.40 13.22 19.18
CA ASN A 273 -10.43 12.26 19.57
C ASN A 273 -9.87 10.83 19.68
N TYR A 274 -9.01 10.42 18.76
CA TYR A 274 -8.30 9.14 18.86
C TYR A 274 -7.34 9.08 20.05
N PHE A 275 -6.62 10.17 20.32
CA PHE A 275 -5.73 10.24 21.47
C PHE A 275 -6.50 10.07 22.79
N LYS A 276 -7.63 10.75 22.94
CA LYS A 276 -8.53 10.61 24.11
C LYS A 276 -9.05 9.19 24.28
N SER A 277 -9.29 8.49 23.16
CA SER A 277 -9.72 7.09 23.13
C SER A 277 -8.56 6.10 23.28
N ASN A 278 -7.35 6.56 23.61
CA ASN A 278 -6.12 5.79 23.73
C ASN A 278 -5.69 5.04 22.44
N LYS A 279 -6.17 5.48 21.27
CA LYS A 279 -5.85 4.92 19.96
C LYS A 279 -4.63 5.62 19.37
N LEU A 280 -3.49 5.42 20.01
CA LEU A 280 -2.27 6.23 19.78
C LEU A 280 -1.75 6.20 18.34
N GLN A 281 -1.84 5.06 17.66
CA GLN A 281 -1.39 4.93 16.26
C GLN A 281 -2.28 5.72 15.30
N LEU A 282 -3.61 5.65 15.46
CA LEU A 282 -4.55 6.45 14.68
C LEU A 282 -4.41 7.94 14.98
N ALA A 283 -4.24 8.30 16.26
CA ALA A 283 -3.98 9.67 16.66
C ALA A 283 -2.73 10.22 15.97
N LEU A 284 -1.61 9.48 16.04
CA LEU A 284 -0.36 9.83 15.35
C LEU A 284 -0.56 9.98 13.84
N LYS A 285 -1.30 9.06 13.20
CA LYS A 285 -1.61 9.13 11.77
C LYS A 285 -2.35 10.41 11.41
N MET A 286 -3.38 10.77 12.17
CA MET A 286 -4.17 11.97 11.93
C MET A 286 -3.35 13.25 12.14
N TYR A 287 -2.53 13.32 13.19
CA TYR A 287 -1.64 14.47 13.40
C TYR A 287 -0.59 14.61 12.28
N LYS A 288 -0.03 13.50 11.78
CA LYS A 288 0.88 13.51 10.63
C LYS A 288 0.18 14.01 9.35
N LYS A 289 -1.06 13.59 9.10
CA LYS A 289 -1.88 14.15 8.00
C LYS A 289 -2.09 15.65 8.16
N ALA A 290 -2.43 16.12 9.36
CA ALA A 290 -2.58 17.55 9.61
C ALA A 290 -1.31 18.36 9.28
N ILE A 291 -0.13 17.81 9.59
CA ILE A 291 1.16 18.43 9.23
C ILE A 291 1.36 18.45 7.71
N GLU A 292 1.06 17.35 7.02
CA GLU A 292 1.23 17.22 5.56
C GLU A 292 0.48 18.32 4.78
N TYR A 293 -0.74 18.67 5.19
CA TYR A 293 -1.50 19.77 4.57
C TYR A 293 -0.87 21.15 4.81
N LEU A 294 -0.04 21.31 5.84
CA LEU A 294 0.47 22.61 6.30
C LEU A 294 1.97 22.83 6.00
N GLU A 295 2.78 21.78 5.86
CA GLU A 295 4.25 21.88 5.89
C GLU A 295 4.83 22.64 4.68
N PHE A 296 4.29 22.44 3.47
CA PHE A 296 4.92 22.91 2.23
C PHE A 296 4.25 24.10 1.53
N ASP A 297 3.19 24.66 2.09
CA ASP A 297 2.52 25.79 1.45
C ASP A 297 3.20 27.13 1.78
N SER A 298 3.52 27.89 0.73
CA SER A 298 4.05 29.26 0.80
C SER A 298 3.00 30.34 0.58
N GLY A 299 1.73 29.96 0.35
CA GLY A 299 0.61 30.86 0.09
C GLY A 299 -0.02 31.48 1.34
N PHE A 300 0.49 31.18 2.52
CA PHE A 300 0.01 31.76 3.77
C PHE A 300 0.65 33.14 4.00
N VAL A 301 -0.18 34.15 4.24
CA VAL A 301 0.25 35.52 4.54
C VAL A 301 -0.32 35.98 5.88
N GLU A 302 0.42 36.86 6.56
CA GLU A 302 -0.01 37.56 7.77
C GLU A 302 -0.65 36.66 8.85
N GLU A 303 -1.97 36.74 9.03
CA GLU A 303 -2.73 36.01 10.04
C GLU A 303 -2.80 34.50 9.74
N GLY A 304 -2.95 34.12 8.46
CA GLY A 304 -2.98 32.72 8.04
C GLY A 304 -1.66 31.99 8.33
N GLU A 305 -0.52 32.68 8.18
CA GLU A 305 0.80 32.11 8.50
C GLU A 305 0.99 31.91 10.02
N LYS A 306 0.44 32.82 10.85
CA LYS A 306 0.46 32.65 12.31
C LYS A 306 -0.36 31.44 12.73
N GLU A 307 -1.57 31.31 12.17
CA GLU A 307 -2.45 30.18 12.48
C GLU A 307 -1.85 28.84 12.02
N ARG A 308 -1.31 28.80 10.81
CA ARG A 308 -0.61 27.64 10.25
C ARG A 308 0.56 27.23 11.14
N LYS A 309 1.44 28.16 11.57
CA LYS A 309 2.55 27.87 12.49
C LYS A 309 2.06 27.31 13.82
N ALA A 310 1.02 27.90 14.41
CA ALA A 310 0.43 27.42 15.66
C ALA A 310 -0.13 26.00 15.51
N LEU A 311 -0.74 25.67 14.38
CA LEU A 311 -1.22 24.33 14.06
C LEU A 311 -0.06 23.35 13.86
N LEU A 312 0.99 23.71 13.11
CA LEU A 312 2.18 22.87 12.94
C LEU A 312 2.84 22.54 14.28
N ILE A 313 3.11 23.55 15.11
CA ILE A 313 3.67 23.37 16.46
C ILE A 313 2.78 22.41 17.26
N SER A 314 1.47 22.68 17.32
CA SER A 314 0.54 21.84 18.07
C SER A 314 0.52 20.39 17.58
N ASN A 315 0.56 20.15 16.27
CA ASN A 315 0.51 18.80 15.71
C ASN A 315 1.83 18.04 15.89
N HIS A 316 2.98 18.69 15.71
CA HIS A 316 4.29 18.10 16.01
C HIS A 316 4.41 17.71 17.48
N LEU A 317 4.01 18.60 18.39
CA LEU A 317 3.99 18.30 19.81
C LEU A 317 3.06 17.12 20.11
N ASN A 318 1.86 17.07 19.53
CA ASN A 318 0.94 15.96 19.73
C ASN A 318 1.49 14.63 19.16
N CYS A 319 2.16 14.65 18.00
CA CYS A 319 2.91 13.50 17.48
C CYS A 319 3.95 13.03 18.51
N ALA A 320 4.79 13.93 19.01
CA ALA A 320 5.81 13.60 20.00
C ALA A 320 5.21 12.95 21.25
N LEU A 321 4.04 13.41 21.72
CA LEU A 321 3.34 12.81 22.86
C LEU A 321 2.83 11.39 22.55
N CYS A 322 2.26 11.16 21.37
CA CYS A 322 1.87 9.81 20.94
C CYS A 322 3.10 8.88 20.89
N LEU A 323 4.20 9.35 20.29
CA LEU A 323 5.43 8.58 20.11
C LEU A 323 6.12 8.24 21.44
N LEU A 324 6.16 9.20 22.39
CA LEU A 324 6.63 8.94 23.76
C LEU A 324 5.84 7.81 24.44
N LYS A 325 4.51 7.78 24.26
CA LYS A 325 3.65 6.70 24.80
C LYS A 325 3.84 5.38 24.06
N LEU A 326 4.16 5.42 22.77
CA LEU A 326 4.49 4.27 21.93
C LEU A 326 5.95 3.81 22.09
N GLN A 327 6.74 4.52 22.89
CA GLN A 327 8.18 4.27 23.14
C GLN A 327 9.08 4.41 21.90
N ASP A 328 8.62 5.13 20.87
CA ASP A 328 9.45 5.53 19.74
C ASP A 328 10.12 6.88 20.06
N TYR A 329 11.17 6.81 20.87
CA TYR A 329 11.83 7.99 21.42
C TYR A 329 12.63 8.77 20.36
N THR A 330 13.13 8.09 19.32
CA THR A 330 13.87 8.73 18.23
C THR A 330 12.96 9.65 17.43
N GLU A 331 11.83 9.13 16.92
CA GLU A 331 10.88 9.94 16.18
C GLU A 331 10.23 11.00 17.10
N ALA A 332 10.01 10.70 18.38
CA ALA A 332 9.50 11.69 19.34
C ALA A 332 10.42 12.91 19.46
N LYS A 333 11.75 12.68 19.53
CA LYS A 333 12.76 13.73 19.54
C LYS A 333 12.70 14.57 18.26
N ASP A 334 12.59 13.92 17.10
CA ASP A 334 12.55 14.61 15.81
C ASP A 334 11.31 15.49 15.65
N GLN A 335 10.15 15.00 16.09
CA GLN A 335 8.92 15.81 16.12
C GLN A 335 9.04 17.01 17.07
N CYS A 336 9.70 16.86 18.23
CA CYS A 336 9.99 17.99 19.11
C CYS A 336 10.95 19.00 18.46
N ASN A 337 11.97 18.55 17.74
CA ASN A 337 12.89 19.44 17.02
C ASN A 337 12.13 20.28 15.98
N LYS A 338 11.26 19.67 15.17
CA LYS A 338 10.42 20.41 14.21
C LYS A 338 9.54 21.47 14.89
N ALA A 339 8.96 21.17 16.06
CA ALA A 339 8.20 22.16 16.82
C ALA A 339 9.08 23.31 17.34
N LEU A 340 10.29 23.00 17.83
CA LEU A 340 11.23 23.97 18.39
C LEU A 340 11.94 24.80 17.32
N GLU A 341 12.03 24.34 16.07
CA GLU A 341 12.46 25.16 14.93
C GLU A 341 11.47 26.30 14.66
N LEU A 342 10.17 26.06 14.88
CA LEU A 342 9.12 27.07 14.74
C LEU A 342 8.98 27.96 15.98
N GLU A 343 9.14 27.38 17.18
CA GLU A 343 9.07 28.09 18.45
C GLU A 343 10.13 27.57 19.45
N PRO A 344 11.35 28.13 19.45
CA PRO A 344 12.47 27.62 20.25
C PRO A 344 12.25 27.62 21.77
N THR A 345 11.33 28.47 22.24
CA THR A 345 10.99 28.64 23.66
C THR A 345 9.77 27.82 24.08
N ASN A 346 9.26 26.90 23.26
CA ASN A 346 8.06 26.14 23.60
C ASN A 346 8.33 25.14 24.76
N ASP A 347 7.79 25.43 25.94
CA ASP A 347 7.98 24.61 27.15
C ASP A 347 7.61 23.13 26.94
N LYS A 348 6.51 22.84 26.22
CA LYS A 348 6.07 21.46 25.96
C LYS A 348 7.04 20.75 25.01
N GLY A 349 7.57 21.46 24.02
CA GLY A 349 8.58 20.95 23.08
C GLY A 349 9.86 20.57 23.79
N LEU A 350 10.42 21.50 24.56
CA LEU A 350 11.63 21.26 25.36
C LEU A 350 11.43 20.11 26.34
N PHE A 351 10.33 20.12 27.10
CA PHE A 351 10.06 19.09 28.08
C PHE A 351 9.94 17.69 27.45
N ARG A 352 9.19 17.56 26.35
CA ARG A 352 9.01 16.27 25.65
C ARG A 352 10.31 15.81 24.98
N ARG A 353 11.12 16.71 24.43
CA ARG A 353 12.45 16.40 23.89
C ARG A 353 13.38 15.89 24.98
N GLY A 354 13.38 16.54 26.14
CA GLY A 354 14.11 16.10 27.32
C GLY A 354 13.71 14.68 27.75
N GLN A 355 12.41 14.36 27.75
CA GLN A 355 11.93 13.01 28.03
C GLN A 355 12.42 11.98 27.01
N ALA A 356 12.38 12.32 25.72
CA ALA A 356 12.88 11.46 24.64
C ALA A 356 14.40 11.21 24.76
N ASN A 357 15.20 12.26 24.91
CA ASN A 357 16.66 12.17 25.09
C ASN A 357 17.02 11.34 26.34
N LEU A 358 16.29 11.54 27.43
CA LEU A 358 16.50 10.77 28.65
C LEU A 358 16.22 9.28 28.41
N ALA A 359 15.15 8.95 27.69
CA ALA A 359 14.81 7.58 27.34
C ALA A 359 15.83 6.94 26.36
N LEU A 360 16.43 7.75 25.48
CA LEU A 360 17.53 7.36 24.58
C LEU A 360 18.88 7.17 25.29
N GLY A 361 18.97 7.46 26.60
CA GLY A 361 20.21 7.31 27.37
C GLY A 361 21.15 8.51 27.25
N GLU A 362 20.63 9.68 26.87
CA GLU A 362 21.36 10.95 26.72
C GLU A 362 20.99 11.94 27.86
N PRO A 363 21.29 11.64 29.15
CA PRO A 363 20.85 12.46 30.27
C PRO A 363 21.49 13.85 30.29
N GLU A 364 22.68 14.03 29.72
CA GLU A 364 23.34 15.34 29.57
C GLU A 364 22.50 16.27 28.69
N ILE A 365 22.07 15.77 27.53
CA ILE A 365 21.27 16.53 26.55
C ILE A 365 19.87 16.78 27.12
N ALA A 366 19.26 15.75 27.72
CA ALA A 366 17.96 15.86 28.36
C ALA A 366 17.94 16.91 29.47
N LYS A 367 18.99 16.96 30.29
CA LYS A 367 19.11 17.92 31.39
C LYS A 367 19.06 19.37 30.89
N VAL A 368 19.74 19.68 29.78
CA VAL A 368 19.72 21.02 29.18
C VAL A 368 18.30 21.45 28.87
N ASP A 369 17.50 20.57 28.26
CA ASP A 369 16.10 20.87 27.94
C ASP A 369 15.27 21.16 29.21
N PHE A 370 15.37 20.33 30.24
CA PHE A 370 14.64 20.54 31.50
C PHE A 370 15.10 21.79 32.25
N GLU A 371 16.38 22.14 32.19
CA GLU A 371 16.90 23.38 32.78
C GLU A 371 16.40 24.62 32.04
N ILE A 372 16.22 24.58 30.72
CA ILE A 372 15.58 25.68 29.98
C ILE A 372 14.13 25.84 30.44
N VAL A 373 13.37 24.75 30.57
CA VAL A 373 12.00 24.78 31.09
C VAL A 373 11.95 25.39 32.51
N LEU A 374 12.89 25.04 33.39
CA LEU A 374 12.97 25.63 34.74
C LEU A 374 13.39 27.10 34.75
N LYS A 375 14.17 27.55 33.77
CA LYS A 375 14.48 28.99 33.62
C LYS A 375 13.24 29.79 33.23
N GLN A 376 12.33 29.20 32.47
CA GLN A 376 11.07 29.82 32.05
C GLN A 376 10.00 29.74 33.15
N ASP A 377 9.84 28.58 33.78
CA ASP A 377 8.95 28.34 34.91
C ASP A 377 9.69 27.62 36.04
N PRO A 378 10.28 28.37 37.00
CA PRO A 378 10.95 27.80 38.16
C PRO A 378 10.05 26.95 39.07
N SER A 379 8.72 27.06 38.94
CA SER A 379 7.75 26.32 39.74
C SER A 379 7.41 24.94 39.16
N ASN A 380 7.93 24.61 37.97
CA ASN A 380 7.67 23.35 37.29
C ASN A 380 8.32 22.15 38.00
N LYS A 381 7.56 21.54 38.91
CA LYS A 381 8.01 20.38 39.71
C LYS A 381 8.43 19.19 38.87
N ALA A 382 7.79 18.97 37.72
CA ALA A 382 8.10 17.85 36.85
C ALA A 382 9.49 18.02 36.22
N ALA A 383 9.82 19.22 35.75
CA ALA A 383 11.13 19.52 35.17
C ALA A 383 12.23 19.40 36.24
N ALA A 384 11.99 19.90 37.46
CA ALA A 384 12.93 19.75 38.58
C ALA A 384 13.21 18.28 38.94
N GLN A 385 12.16 17.44 38.99
CA GLN A 385 12.33 16.00 39.19
C GLN A 385 13.15 15.35 38.07
N HIS A 386 12.87 15.69 36.81
CA HIS A 386 13.63 15.14 35.69
C HIS A 386 15.11 15.59 35.69
N VAL A 387 15.43 16.82 36.09
CA VAL A 387 16.83 17.25 36.30
C VAL A 387 17.52 16.37 37.36
N ALA A 388 16.85 16.06 38.47
CA ALA A 388 17.38 15.17 39.48
C ALA A 388 17.62 13.74 38.93
N VAL A 389 16.69 13.22 38.12
CA VAL A 389 16.84 11.93 37.44
C VAL A 389 18.03 11.95 36.47
N CYS A 390 18.21 13.01 35.69
CA CYS A 390 19.38 13.15 34.80
C CYS A 390 20.68 13.11 35.60
N ASN A 391 20.79 13.90 36.67
CA ASN A 391 21.99 13.91 37.53
C ASN A 391 22.31 12.53 38.11
N GLN A 392 21.28 11.79 38.54
CA GLN A 392 21.43 10.43 39.05
C GLN A 392 21.93 9.48 37.96
N ARG A 393 21.33 9.50 36.76
CA ARG A 393 21.78 8.66 35.64
C ARG A 393 23.21 8.97 35.20
N MET A 394 23.59 10.24 35.14
CA MET A 394 24.97 10.65 34.82
C MET A 394 25.96 10.13 35.86
N LYS A 395 25.60 10.15 37.15
CA LYS A 395 26.44 9.58 38.21
C LYS A 395 26.61 8.08 38.06
N GLU A 396 25.53 7.37 37.73
CA GLU A 396 25.55 5.92 37.48
C GLU A 396 26.38 5.56 36.23
N GLN A 397 26.24 6.32 35.14
CA GLN A 397 27.05 6.14 33.93
C GLN A 397 28.54 6.30 34.22
N LYS A 398 28.95 7.39 34.89
CA LYS A 398 30.35 7.60 35.30
C LYS A 398 30.87 6.50 36.21
N ALA A 399 30.06 6.00 37.14
CA ALA A 399 30.45 4.90 38.02
C ALA A 399 30.67 3.60 37.24
N LYS A 400 29.77 3.28 36.30
CA LYS A 400 29.90 2.11 35.40
C LYS A 400 31.12 2.23 34.49
N GLU A 401 31.33 3.39 33.86
CA GLU A 401 32.51 3.65 33.03
C GLU A 401 33.80 3.45 33.82
N LYS A 402 33.90 4.03 35.02
CA LYS A 402 35.05 3.85 35.91
C LYS A 402 35.32 2.38 36.21
N GLN A 403 34.27 1.59 36.47
CA GLN A 403 34.40 0.16 36.72
C GLN A 403 34.83 -0.62 35.46
N ILE A 404 34.27 -0.29 34.29
CA ILE A 404 34.65 -0.90 33.01
C ILE A 404 36.12 -0.62 32.70
N TYR A 405 36.58 0.63 32.84
CA TYR A 405 37.97 0.98 32.63
C TYR A 405 38.88 0.25 33.62
N ALA A 406 38.54 0.21 34.92
CA ALA A 406 39.33 -0.51 35.92
C ALA A 406 39.50 -1.99 35.57
N ASN A 407 38.40 -2.69 35.23
CA ASN A 407 38.44 -4.09 34.81
C ASN A 407 39.25 -4.30 33.52
N MET A 408 39.16 -3.36 32.58
CA MET A 408 39.92 -3.42 31.33
C MET A 408 41.42 -3.24 31.58
N PHE A 409 41.83 -2.33 32.46
CA PHE A 409 43.22 -2.16 32.89
C PHE A 409 43.76 -3.41 33.59
N GLU A 410 42.99 -4.01 34.50
CA GLU A 410 43.39 -5.27 35.16
C GLU A 410 43.60 -6.40 34.16
N LYS A 411 42.71 -6.54 33.18
CA LYS A 411 42.82 -7.56 32.13
C LYS A 411 44.03 -7.35 31.23
N PHE A 412 44.34 -6.10 30.86
CA PHE A 412 45.55 -5.81 30.10
C PHE A 412 46.82 -6.10 30.91
N ALA A 413 46.85 -5.70 32.19
CA ALA A 413 47.97 -6.00 33.07
C ALA A 413 48.18 -7.52 33.27
N GLN A 414 47.11 -8.32 33.31
CA GLN A 414 47.20 -9.78 33.35
C GLN A 414 47.78 -10.34 32.04
N LYS A 415 47.30 -9.89 30.89
CA LYS A 415 47.80 -10.33 29.58
C LYS A 415 49.28 -9.98 29.37
N ASP A 416 49.71 -8.80 29.78
CA ASP A 416 51.12 -8.41 29.68
C ASP A 416 52.03 -9.29 30.55
N ARG A 417 51.54 -9.75 31.71
CA ARG A 417 52.25 -10.72 32.55
C ARG A 417 52.35 -12.09 31.90
N GLU A 418 51.29 -12.55 31.23
CA GLU A 418 51.26 -13.85 30.54
C GLU A 418 52.15 -13.90 29.28
N VAL A 419 52.35 -12.78 28.59
CA VAL A 419 53.22 -12.69 27.39
C VAL A 419 54.70 -12.50 27.76
N SER A 420 54.98 -12.06 28.99
CA SER A 420 56.36 -11.84 29.49
C SER A 420 56.98 -13.06 30.18
N THR A 421 56.24 -14.18 30.23
CA THR A 421 56.68 -15.52 30.65
C THR A 421 56.72 -16.45 29.46
#